data_AF-A0A625LDV2-F1
#
_entry.id   AF-A0A625LDV2-F1
#
_cell.length_a   1.000
_cell.length_b   1.000
_cell.length_c   1.000
_cell.angle_alpha   90.00
_cell.angle_beta   90.00
_cell.angle_gamma   90.00
#
_symmetry.space_group_name_H-M   'P 1'
#
loop_
_entity.id
_entity.type
_entity.pdbx_description
1 polymer ?
#
loop_
_entity_poly.entity_id
_entity_poly.type
_entity_poly.pdbx_seq_one_letter_code
_entity_poly.pdbx_strand_id
1 'polypeptide(L)'
;MRQWVLSFPFQLRFLFASRPEIMGWVLGIVYRVIATHLVKKAGHTHQVAKTGAVTLIQRFGSALNLNVHFHMLFLDGVYVEQSHGSARFRWVKAPTSPELTQLTHTIAHRVGRYLERQGLLERDVENSYLASDAVDDDPMT
;
A
#
# COMPACT_ATOMS: atom_id res chain seq x y z
N MET A 1 -16.11 -8.82 -3.04
CA MET A 1 -15.15 -7.94 -2.33
C MET A 1 -14.07 -8.82 -1.72
N ARG A 2 -12.82 -8.36 -1.65
CA ARG A 2 -11.72 -9.05 -0.97
C ARG A 2 -11.01 -8.10 -0.01
N GLN A 3 -10.77 -8.58 1.20
CA GLN A 3 -9.96 -7.88 2.19
C GLN A 3 -8.47 -8.12 1.96
N TRP A 4 -7.70 -7.04 2.02
CA TRP A 4 -6.26 -7.02 2.03
C TRP A 4 -5.80 -6.33 3.31
N VAL A 5 -4.94 -6.98 4.08
CA VAL A 5 -4.36 -6.39 5.30
C VAL A 5 -2.88 -6.18 5.07
N LEU A 6 -2.41 -4.94 5.18
CA LEU A 6 -1.00 -4.60 5.10
C LEU A 6 -0.52 -4.06 6.44
N SER A 7 0.40 -4.79 7.05
CA SER A 7 1.12 -4.36 8.26
C SER A 7 2.51 -3.87 7.90
N PHE A 8 3.04 -2.94 8.70
CA PHE A 8 4.37 -2.37 8.48
C PHE A 8 5.40 -2.91 9.47
N PRO A 9 6.71 -2.88 9.14
CA PRO A 9 7.79 -3.03 10.12
C PRO A 9 7.61 -2.06 11.29
N PHE A 10 8.09 -2.46 12.47
CA PHE A 10 7.84 -1.72 13.72
C PHE A 10 8.21 -0.24 13.62
N GLN A 11 9.40 0.07 13.11
CA GLN A 11 9.93 1.43 12.95
C GLN A 11 9.04 2.28 12.04
N LEU A 12 8.60 1.72 10.90
CA LEU A 12 7.73 2.45 9.96
C LEU A 12 6.37 2.79 10.57
N ARG A 13 5.89 2.02 11.56
CA ARG A 13 4.63 2.35 12.26
C ARG A 13 4.75 3.67 13.02
N PHE A 14 5.90 3.95 13.64
CA PHE A 14 6.14 5.24 14.30
C PHE A 14 6.19 6.38 13.30
N LEU A 15 6.97 6.22 12.22
CA LEU A 15 7.04 7.22 11.15
C LEU A 15 5.66 7.57 10.60
N PHE A 16 4.83 6.57 10.30
CA PHE A 16 3.49 6.79 9.73
C PHE A 16 2.48 7.32 10.76
N ALA A 17 2.73 7.07 12.04
CA ALA A 17 1.91 7.64 13.10
C ALA A 17 2.15 9.16 13.21
N SER A 18 3.40 9.59 13.17
CA SER A 18 3.81 10.99 13.30
C SER A 18 3.69 11.80 12.00
N ARG A 19 3.88 11.17 10.84
CA ARG A 19 3.85 11.81 9.51
C ARG A 19 2.71 11.27 8.62
N PRO A 20 1.45 11.69 8.85
CA PRO A 20 0.28 11.16 8.14
C PRO A 20 0.28 11.46 6.63
N GLU A 21 0.97 12.50 6.19
CA GLU A 21 1.18 12.81 4.76
C GLU A 21 2.05 11.75 4.09
N ILE A 22 3.16 11.34 4.72
CA ILE A 22 4.03 10.26 4.24
C ILE A 22 3.23 8.95 4.17
N MET A 23 2.45 8.65 5.21
CA MET A 23 1.56 7.49 5.22
C MET A 23 0.55 7.52 4.07
N GLY A 24 -0.03 8.68 3.75
CA GLY A 24 -0.95 8.85 2.62
C GLY A 24 -0.30 8.55 1.27
N TRP A 25 0.94 8.99 1.06
CA TRP A 25 1.71 8.64 -0.14
C TRP A 25 2.01 7.15 -0.23
N VAL A 26 2.36 6.52 0.89
CA VAL A 26 2.57 5.07 1.00
C VAL A 26 1.28 4.30 0.69
N LEU A 27 0.13 4.74 1.22
CA LEU A 27 -1.18 4.19 0.87
C LEU A 27 -1.43 4.27 -0.64
N GLY A 28 -1.10 5.39 -1.28
CA GLY A 28 -1.17 5.54 -2.73
C GLY A 28 -0.29 4.54 -3.49
N ILE A 29 0.93 4.25 -3.00
CA ILE A 29 1.81 3.24 -3.58
C ILE A 29 1.18 1.85 -3.49
N VAL A 30 0.70 1.47 -2.30
CA VAL A 30 0.07 0.17 -2.04
C VAL A 30 -1.16 -0.02 -2.93
N TYR A 31 -2.05 0.98 -2.96
CA TYR A 31 -3.23 0.97 -3.81
C TYR A 31 -2.86 0.76 -5.29
N ARG A 32 -1.89 1.52 -5.82
CA ARG A 32 -1.48 1.40 -7.22
C ARG A 32 -0.90 0.02 -7.55
N VAL A 33 -0.16 -0.60 -6.63
CA VAL A 33 0.39 -1.95 -6.84
C VAL A 33 -0.73 -2.98 -6.92
N ILE A 34 -1.66 -2.98 -5.96
CA ILE A 34 -2.78 -3.94 -5.94
C ILE A 34 -3.71 -3.68 -7.15
N ALA A 35 -4.04 -2.43 -7.45
CA ALA A 35 -4.85 -2.07 -8.60
C ALA A 35 -4.23 -2.57 -9.92
N THR A 36 -2.92 -2.38 -10.08
CA THR A 36 -2.18 -2.87 -11.26
C THR A 36 -2.20 -4.39 -11.35
N HIS A 37 -2.10 -5.10 -10.22
CA HIS A 37 -2.24 -6.55 -10.20
C HIS A 37 -3.62 -7.00 -10.68
N LEU A 38 -4.69 -6.42 -10.14
CA LEU A 38 -6.07 -6.78 -10.51
C LEU A 38 -6.33 -6.51 -12.01
N VAL A 39 -5.90 -5.35 -12.51
CA VAL A 39 -6.03 -4.97 -13.93
C VAL A 39 -5.28 -5.94 -14.84
N LYS A 40 -4.02 -6.27 -14.52
CA LYS A 40 -3.21 -7.22 -15.29
C LYS A 40 -3.78 -8.63 -15.24
N LYS A 41 -4.24 -9.08 -14.06
CA LYS A 41 -4.84 -10.40 -13.86
C LYS A 41 -6.15 -10.56 -14.62
N ALA A 42 -6.87 -9.45 -14.84
CA ALA A 42 -8.04 -9.42 -15.71
C ALA A 42 -7.70 -9.40 -17.22
N GLY A 43 -6.41 -9.30 -17.59
CA GLY A 43 -5.96 -9.23 -18.99
C GLY A 43 -6.11 -7.85 -19.63
N HIS A 44 -6.14 -6.78 -18.85
CA HIS A 44 -6.39 -5.42 -19.32
C HIS A 44 -5.28 -4.44 -18.93
N THR A 45 -5.41 -3.20 -19.41
CA THR A 45 -4.57 -2.06 -19.03
C THR A 45 -5.38 -1.04 -18.23
N HIS A 46 -4.71 -0.14 -17.50
CA HIS A 46 -5.37 0.93 -16.74
C HIS A 46 -6.11 1.96 -17.62
N GLN A 47 -5.86 1.95 -18.93
CA GLN A 47 -6.59 2.80 -19.89
C GLN A 47 -8.06 2.38 -19.97
N VAL A 48 -8.32 1.07 -20.01
CA VAL A 48 -9.65 0.51 -20.24
C VAL A 48 -10.25 -0.17 -19.01
N ALA A 49 -9.48 -0.38 -17.94
CA ALA A 49 -9.95 -1.03 -16.72
C ALA A 49 -9.71 -0.18 -15.47
N LYS A 50 -10.71 -0.13 -14.58
CA LYS A 50 -10.67 0.60 -13.30
C LYS A 50 -10.95 -0.34 -12.13
N THR A 51 -10.30 -0.08 -11.01
CA THR A 51 -10.50 -0.76 -9.74
C THR A 51 -11.21 0.15 -8.74
N GLY A 52 -11.84 -0.44 -7.73
CA GLY A 52 -12.39 0.30 -6.59
C GLY A 52 -11.91 -0.31 -5.28
N ALA A 53 -11.56 0.54 -4.32
CA ALA A 53 -11.23 0.12 -2.96
C ALA A 53 -11.62 1.16 -1.91
N VAL A 54 -11.92 0.67 -0.71
CA VAL A 54 -12.05 1.49 0.51
C VAL A 54 -10.96 1.05 1.47
N THR A 55 -10.26 1.99 2.11
CA THR A 55 -9.23 1.68 3.09
C THR A 55 -9.61 2.23 4.45
N LEU A 56 -9.56 1.38 5.46
CA LEU A 56 -9.57 1.76 6.87
C LEU A 56 -8.14 1.70 7.39
N ILE A 57 -7.67 2.80 7.98
CA ILE A 57 -6.34 2.88 8.58
C ILE A 57 -6.52 2.66 10.08
N GLN A 58 -6.09 1.50 10.57
CA GLN A 58 -6.11 1.19 11.98
C GLN A 58 -4.76 1.57 12.58
N ARG A 59 -4.77 2.30 13.70
CA ARG A 59 -3.56 2.83 14.35
C ARG A 59 -3.16 2.10 15.63
N PHE A 60 -3.98 1.15 16.10
CA PHE A 60 -3.76 0.43 17.36
C PHE A 60 -3.91 -1.09 17.19
N GLY A 61 -3.16 -1.84 18.00
CA GLY A 61 -3.32 -3.30 18.16
C GLY A 61 -4.36 -3.66 19.22
N SER A 62 -4.59 -4.96 19.44
CA SER A 62 -5.55 -5.46 20.45
C SER A 62 -5.22 -5.00 21.88
N ALA A 63 -3.94 -4.75 22.17
CA ALA A 63 -3.47 -4.22 23.45
C ALA A 63 -3.38 -2.68 23.48
N LEU A 64 -4.02 -1.99 22.52
CA LEU A 64 -3.93 -0.52 22.32
C LEU A 64 -2.51 0.01 22.05
N ASN A 65 -1.55 -0.85 21.77
CA ASN A 65 -0.20 -0.47 21.35
C ASN A 65 -0.22 0.17 19.95
N LEU A 66 0.73 1.09 19.68
CA LEU A 66 0.86 1.70 18.36
C LEU A 66 1.07 0.62 17.29
N ASN A 67 0.12 0.54 16.38
CA ASN A 67 0.14 -0.43 15.29
C ASN A 67 -0.58 0.12 14.08
N VAL A 68 0.09 0.98 13.30
CA VAL A 68 -0.44 1.47 12.02
C VAL A 68 -0.47 0.32 11.01
N HIS A 69 -1.64 0.02 10.46
CA HIS A 69 -1.84 -0.96 9.39
C HIS A 69 -3.08 -0.61 8.55
N PHE A 70 -3.11 -1.11 7.32
CA PHE A 70 -4.19 -0.84 6.38
C PHE A 70 -5.10 -2.05 6.24
N HIS A 71 -6.40 -1.84 6.47
CA HIS A 71 -7.47 -2.75 6.07
C HIS A 71 -8.08 -2.22 4.78
N MET A 72 -7.77 -2.85 3.65
CA MET A 72 -8.23 -2.42 2.33
C MET A 72 -9.27 -3.41 1.80
N LEU A 73 -10.47 -2.91 1.48
CA LEU A 73 -11.53 -3.66 0.83
C LEU A 73 -11.52 -3.34 -0.66
N PHE A 74 -10.93 -4.23 -1.46
CA PHE A 74 -10.97 -4.12 -2.93
C PHE A 74 -12.20 -4.83 -3.49
N LEU A 75 -12.76 -4.27 -4.57
CA LEU A 75 -13.63 -5.03 -5.45
C LEU A 75 -12.90 -6.29 -5.93
N ASP A 76 -13.62 -7.40 -6.04
CA ASP A 76 -13.02 -8.68 -6.44
C ASP A 76 -12.88 -8.82 -7.97
N GLY A 77 -12.39 -7.75 -8.59
CA GLY A 77 -12.46 -7.55 -10.02
C GLY A 77 -12.22 -6.11 -10.43
N VAL A 78 -12.43 -5.86 -11.72
CA VAL A 78 -12.26 -4.56 -12.36
C VAL A 78 -13.48 -4.21 -13.20
N TYR A 79 -13.80 -2.92 -13.32
CA TYR A 79 -14.72 -2.43 -14.33
C TYR A 79 -13.96 -2.19 -15.63
N VAL A 80 -14.39 -2.81 -16.73
CA VAL A 80 -13.78 -2.68 -18.05
C VAL A 80 -14.71 -1.88 -18.95
N GLU A 81 -14.20 -0.77 -19.44
CA GLU A 81 -14.88 0.09 -20.41
C GLU A 81 -15.08 -0.65 -21.74
N GLN A 82 -16.27 -0.49 -22.31
CA GLN A 82 -16.67 -1.08 -23.58
C GLN A 82 -16.75 0.02 -24.64
N SER A 83 -16.71 -0.37 -25.92
CA SER A 83 -16.73 0.58 -27.06
C SER A 83 -17.93 1.54 -27.08
N HIS A 84 -19.09 1.13 -26.56
CA HIS A 84 -20.29 1.97 -26.44
C HIS A 84 -20.36 2.85 -25.16
N GLY A 85 -19.26 2.99 -24.42
CA GLY A 85 -19.18 3.85 -23.22
C GLY A 85 -19.72 3.26 -21.92
N SER A 86 -20.35 2.08 -21.95
CA SER A 86 -20.73 1.36 -20.72
C SER A 86 -19.53 0.60 -20.12
N ALA A 87 -19.60 0.29 -18.82
CA ALA A 87 -18.57 -0.47 -18.10
C ALA A 87 -19.12 -1.81 -17.63
N ARG A 88 -18.34 -2.88 -17.83
CA ARG A 88 -18.70 -4.24 -17.37
C ARG A 88 -17.76 -4.69 -16.27
N PHE A 89 -18.32 -5.18 -15.16
CA PHE A 89 -17.52 -5.78 -14.11
C PHE A 89 -16.96 -7.14 -14.53
N ARG A 90 -15.65 -7.35 -14.30
CA ARG A 90 -14.91 -8.58 -14.58
C ARG A 90 -14.27 -9.06 -13.29
N TRP A 91 -14.75 -10.19 -12.80
CA TRP A 91 -14.20 -10.88 -11.64
C TRP A 91 -12.78 -11.36 -11.92
N VAL A 92 -11.92 -11.31 -10.90
CA VAL A 92 -10.58 -11.91 -10.95
C VAL A 92 -10.44 -12.96 -9.86
N LYS A 93 -9.72 -14.04 -10.17
CA LYS A 93 -9.42 -15.07 -9.17
C LYS A 93 -8.57 -14.48 -8.04
N ALA A 94 -8.71 -15.07 -6.85
CA ALA A 94 -7.85 -14.75 -5.72
C ALA A 94 -6.36 -14.83 -6.11
N PRO A 95 -5.51 -13.95 -5.56
CA PRO A 95 -4.06 -14.04 -5.75
C PRO A 95 -3.57 -15.38 -5.19
N THR A 96 -2.70 -16.02 -5.94
CA THR A 96 -1.95 -17.20 -5.53
C THR A 96 -0.83 -16.79 -4.56
N SER A 97 -0.26 -17.73 -3.81
CA SER A 97 0.85 -17.43 -2.90
C SER A 97 2.05 -16.79 -3.61
N PRO A 98 2.50 -17.27 -4.80
CA PRO A 98 3.56 -16.59 -5.55
C PRO A 98 3.20 -15.16 -5.96
N GLU A 99 1.96 -14.91 -6.37
CA GLU A 99 1.50 -13.54 -6.69
C GLU A 99 1.52 -12.65 -5.43
N LEU A 100 1.10 -13.15 -4.27
CA LEU A 100 1.17 -12.42 -3.01
C LEU A 100 2.62 -12.09 -2.62
N THR A 101 3.55 -13.03 -2.74
CA THR A 101 4.98 -12.79 -2.47
C THR A 101 5.52 -11.69 -3.39
N GLN A 102 5.23 -11.77 -4.68
CA GLN A 102 5.67 -10.75 -5.64
C GLN A 102 5.06 -9.38 -5.35
N LEU A 103 3.78 -9.32 -4.95
CA LEU A 103 3.12 -8.07 -4.57
C LEU A 103 3.77 -7.46 -3.33
N THR A 104 3.99 -8.25 -2.29
CA THR A 104 4.66 -7.80 -1.06
C THR A 104 6.05 -7.25 -1.36
N HIS A 105 6.84 -7.97 -2.15
CA HIS A 105 8.18 -7.50 -2.57
C HIS A 105 8.09 -6.19 -3.37
N THR A 106 7.15 -6.10 -4.31
CA THR A 106 6.94 -4.89 -5.12
C THR A 106 6.52 -3.69 -4.26
N ILE A 107 5.65 -3.91 -3.27
CA ILE A 107 5.24 -2.88 -2.31
C ILE A 107 6.45 -2.45 -1.48
N ALA A 108 7.16 -3.39 -0.85
CA ALA A 108 8.33 -3.10 -0.03
C ALA A 108 9.38 -2.30 -0.79
N HIS A 109 9.74 -2.74 -2.01
CA HIS A 109 10.71 -2.04 -2.85
C HIS A 109 10.25 -0.62 -3.24
N ARG A 110 8.99 -0.44 -3.63
CA ARG A 110 8.47 0.90 -4.02
C ARG A 110 8.33 1.84 -2.83
N VAL A 111 7.93 1.32 -1.67
CA VAL A 111 7.86 2.10 -0.42
C VAL A 111 9.26 2.48 0.04
N GLY A 112 10.21 1.53 0.09
CA GLY A 112 11.61 1.81 0.44
C GLY A 112 12.22 2.89 -0.45
N ARG A 113 12.11 2.73 -1.78
CA ARG A 113 12.58 3.74 -2.74
C ARG A 113 11.91 5.10 -2.59
N TYR A 114 10.63 5.14 -2.22
CA TYR A 114 9.94 6.38 -1.94
C TYR A 114 10.50 7.05 -0.69
N LEU A 115 10.65 6.31 0.42
CA LEU A 115 11.17 6.83 1.68
C LEU A 115 12.64 7.29 1.54
N GLU A 116 13.48 6.55 0.82
CA GLU A 116 14.86 6.96 0.49
C GLU A 116 14.90 8.30 -0.22
N ARG A 117 14.02 8.50 -1.22
CA ARG A 117 13.92 9.77 -1.95
C ARG A 117 13.39 10.92 -1.11
N GLN A 118 12.75 10.63 0.01
CA GLN A 118 12.33 11.64 0.98
C GLN A 118 13.37 11.85 2.07
N GLY A 119 14.52 11.16 2.04
CA GLY A 119 15.53 11.20 3.10
C GLY A 119 15.08 10.54 4.41
N LEU A 120 14.05 9.69 4.37
CA LEU A 120 13.45 9.07 5.55
C LEU A 120 13.97 7.65 5.83
N LEU A 121 14.68 7.06 4.88
CA LEU A 121 15.22 5.71 4.98
C LEU A 121 16.63 5.70 4.37
N GLU A 122 17.59 5.19 5.13
CA GLU A 122 18.95 4.94 4.65
C GLU A 122 19.11 3.45 4.33
N ARG A 123 19.76 3.17 3.19
CA ARG A 123 20.19 1.81 2.86
C ARG A 123 21.57 1.59 3.42
N ASP A 124 21.69 0.82 4.48
CA ASP A 124 22.95 0.11 4.73
C ASP A 124 22.89 -1.23 3.98
N VAL A 125 24.04 -1.67 3.46
CA VAL A 125 24.16 -2.82 2.54
C VAL A 125 23.71 -4.13 3.22
N GLU A 126 23.59 -4.13 4.54
CA GLU A 126 23.09 -5.25 5.34
C GLU A 126 21.77 -4.99 6.09
N ASN A 127 21.34 -3.73 6.30
CA ASN A 127 20.09 -3.39 7.02
C ASN A 127 19.52 -2.01 6.61
N SER A 128 18.19 -1.88 6.46
CA SER A 128 17.53 -0.60 6.21
C SER A 128 17.09 0.06 7.52
N TYR A 129 17.59 1.25 7.83
CA TYR A 129 17.26 2.02 9.04
C TYR A 129 16.48 3.29 8.67
N LEU A 130 15.57 3.72 9.55
CA LEU A 130 14.96 5.05 9.43
C LEU A 130 16.03 6.11 9.67
N ALA A 131 16.06 7.15 8.84
CA ALA A 131 16.99 8.27 9.01
C ALA A 131 16.72 8.98 10.35
N SER A 132 17.79 9.31 11.07
CA SER A 132 17.71 9.88 12.44
C SER A 132 16.93 11.19 12.49
N ASP A 133 16.92 11.97 11.41
CA ASP A 133 16.24 13.26 11.31
C ASP A 133 14.72 13.13 11.04
N ALA A 134 14.20 11.91 10.96
CA ALA A 134 12.76 11.65 10.76
C ALA A 134 11.92 11.81 12.03
N VAL A 135 12.57 11.91 13.19
CA VAL A 135 11.95 12.23 14.47
C VAL A 135 12.26 13.70 14.74
N ASP A 136 11.31 14.60 14.44
CA ASP A 136 11.45 15.98 14.91
C ASP A 136 11.53 15.96 16.44
N ASP A 137 12.65 16.43 16.98
CA ASP A 137 12.78 16.89 18.36
C ASP A 137 11.96 18.19 18.47
N ASP A 138 10.65 18.06 18.67
CA ASP A 138 9.86 19.14 19.27
C ASP A 138 9.47 18.73 20.69
N PRO A 139 10.31 19.02 21.70
CA PRO A 139 9.92 18.89 23.08
C PRO A 139 8.91 20.00 23.38
N MET A 140 7.63 19.66 23.33
CA MET A 140 6.50 20.34 23.98
C MET A 140 6.83 21.74 24.54
N THR A 141 6.66 22.78 23.72
CA THR A 141 6.44 24.16 24.20
C THR A 141 5.15 24.73 23.65
#